data_AF-F8NK25-F1
#
_entry.id   AF-F8NK25-F1
#
_cell.length_a   1.000
_cell.length_b   1.000
_cell.length_c   1.000
_cell.angle_alpha   90.00
_cell.angle_beta   90.00
_cell.angle_gamma   90.00
#
_symmetry.space_group_name_H-M   'P 1'
#
loop_
_entity.id
_entity.type
_entity.pdbx_description
1 polymer ?
#
loop_
_entity_poly.entity_id
_entity_poly.type
_entity_poly.pdbx_seq_one_letter_code
_entity_poly.pdbx_strand_id
1 'polypeptide(L)'
;MTALQSVPSKVSAFLSKCDASNEIYITHLDETPVSGKKGHFLSLFILNVVWSILLARRIIYGVSRYGIAFLYSRMMSRPAAPPSMPLTTLAGHVCVDIFLFFVLWPTVYDFVTGLAMLRLQHKFPHPEIVFRKPSSATVANIVVQPDVQRNAYIDEVLRRAIDPADYGMPWDEWLVDHRAMSAANALAKTGEIKPETWKLTVWMKMKDGWVTLEQWRKQSAQVTTGMMDLLKKKLEAMGKQDVFEQMIEVIHVKTIASDGSPLPVTDEVDNIIADIFKRNDLDLVQLTKEIGQEMAIPVDSPEIAASKSKSK
;
A
#
# COMPACT_ATOMS: atom_id res chain seq x y z
N MET A 1 -2.93 17.65 -10.80
CA MET A 1 -3.36 18.05 -9.45
C MET A 1 -4.53 17.16 -9.05
N THR A 2 -4.30 16.26 -8.10
CA THR A 2 -5.26 15.28 -7.59
C THR A 2 -6.34 15.99 -6.77
N ALA A 3 -7.62 15.73 -7.01
CA ALA A 3 -8.67 16.36 -6.21
C ALA A 3 -8.70 15.76 -4.80
N LEU A 4 -8.44 16.59 -3.80
CA LEU A 4 -8.60 16.25 -2.38
C LEU A 4 -10.08 16.33 -2.02
N GLN A 5 -10.66 15.23 -1.59
CA GLN A 5 -12.04 15.21 -1.12
C GLN A 5 -12.08 15.14 0.41
N SER A 6 -13.04 15.84 1.01
CA SER A 6 -13.24 15.82 2.46
C SER A 6 -13.83 14.48 2.90
N VAL A 7 -13.30 13.95 3.99
CA VAL A 7 -13.67 12.63 4.52
C VAL A 7 -14.98 12.71 5.33
N PRO A 8 -15.92 11.75 5.17
CA PRO A 8 -17.11 11.68 6.03
C PRO A 8 -16.76 11.65 7.52
N SER A 9 -17.54 12.35 8.35
CA SER A 9 -17.22 12.59 9.77
C SER A 9 -16.99 11.34 10.62
N LYS A 10 -17.69 10.23 10.33
CA LYS A 10 -17.49 8.95 11.04
C LYS A 10 -16.16 8.29 10.70
N VAL A 11 -15.73 8.40 9.44
CA VAL A 11 -14.47 7.81 8.95
C VAL A 11 -13.29 8.63 9.48
N SER A 12 -13.39 9.96 9.47
CA SER A 12 -12.34 10.82 10.03
C SER A 12 -12.17 10.63 11.54
N ALA A 13 -13.27 10.46 12.28
CA ALA A 13 -13.23 10.13 13.70
C ALA A 13 -12.57 8.76 13.96
N PHE A 14 -12.89 7.75 13.14
CA PHE A 14 -12.26 6.44 13.20
C PHE A 14 -10.75 6.52 12.95
N LEU A 15 -10.33 7.16 11.85
CA LEU A 15 -8.91 7.29 11.49
C LEU A 15 -8.11 8.01 12.58
N SER A 16 -8.70 9.06 13.17
CA SER A 16 -8.08 9.80 14.29
C SER A 16 -7.92 8.98 15.56
N LYS A 17 -8.75 7.95 15.77
CA LYS A 17 -8.72 7.08 16.96
C LYS A 17 -7.75 5.91 16.82
N CYS A 18 -7.56 5.38 15.62
CA CYS A 18 -6.75 4.18 15.38
C CYS A 18 -5.26 4.42 15.64
N ASP A 19 -4.74 5.59 15.25
CA ASP A 19 -3.39 6.02 15.64
C ASP A 19 -3.21 7.52 15.45
N ALA A 20 -2.91 8.26 16.52
CA ALA A 20 -2.80 9.72 16.47
C ALA A 20 -1.53 10.20 15.74
N SER A 21 -0.50 9.35 15.68
CA SER A 21 0.80 9.67 15.08
C SER A 21 0.90 9.34 13.59
N ASN A 22 0.00 8.53 13.05
CA ASN A 22 0.05 8.18 11.63
C ASN A 22 -0.68 9.25 10.82
N GLU A 23 0.03 9.84 9.87
CA GLU A 23 -0.50 10.86 8.99
C GLU A 23 -1.05 10.28 7.68
N ILE A 24 -0.71 9.03 7.34
CA ILE A 24 -1.11 8.39 6.07
C ILE A 24 -1.56 6.95 6.33
N TYR A 25 -2.70 6.59 5.75
CA TYR A 25 -3.22 5.22 5.68
C TYR A 25 -3.56 4.85 4.25
N ILE A 26 -3.34 3.58 3.91
CA ILE A 26 -3.84 2.98 2.67
C ILE A 26 -4.76 1.84 3.05
N THR A 27 -5.98 1.89 2.53
CA THR A 27 -6.95 0.83 2.70
C THR A 27 -7.20 0.12 1.40
N HIS A 28 -7.44 -1.18 1.45
CA HIS A 28 -8.02 -1.92 0.33
C HIS A 28 -8.85 -3.09 0.84
N LEU A 29 -9.72 -3.59 -0.04
CA LEU A 29 -10.42 -4.85 0.17
C LEU A 29 -9.61 -5.97 -0.46
N ASP A 30 -9.14 -6.88 0.37
CA ASP A 30 -8.40 -8.05 -0.03
C ASP A 30 -9.35 -9.22 -0.34
N GLU A 31 -9.46 -9.51 -1.64
CA GLU A 31 -10.26 -10.58 -2.24
C GLU A 31 -9.49 -11.90 -2.36
N THR A 32 -8.32 -12.04 -1.74
CA THR A 32 -7.61 -13.33 -1.78
C THR A 32 -8.47 -14.45 -1.16
N PRO A 33 -8.37 -15.68 -1.70
CA PRO A 33 -9.19 -16.80 -1.23
C PRO A 33 -8.82 -17.16 0.21
N VAL A 34 -9.85 -17.54 0.99
CA VAL A 34 -9.71 -17.88 2.41
C VAL A 34 -8.70 -19.01 2.66
N SER A 35 -8.57 -19.96 1.71
CA SER A 35 -7.57 -21.04 1.78
C SER A 35 -6.14 -20.50 1.79
N GLY A 36 -5.83 -19.55 0.91
CA GLY A 36 -4.51 -18.90 0.84
C GLY A 36 -4.18 -18.14 2.13
N LYS A 37 -5.15 -17.38 2.65
CA LYS A 37 -4.99 -16.64 3.91
C LYS A 37 -4.73 -17.56 5.11
N LYS A 38 -5.45 -18.68 5.19
CA LYS A 38 -5.25 -19.70 6.23
C LYS A 38 -3.86 -20.33 6.13
N GLY A 39 -3.40 -20.64 4.92
CA GLY A 39 -2.05 -21.17 4.68
C GLY A 39 -0.97 -20.20 5.17
N HIS A 40 -1.05 -18.93 4.76
CA HIS A 40 -0.09 -17.92 5.19
C HIS A 40 -0.11 -17.71 6.71
N PHE A 41 -1.30 -17.61 7.32
CA PHE A 41 -1.44 -17.52 8.77
C PHE A 41 -0.85 -18.74 9.48
N LEU A 42 -1.08 -19.96 8.97
CA LEU A 42 -0.56 -21.18 9.57
C LEU A 42 0.97 -21.21 9.54
N SER A 43 1.61 -20.79 8.44
CA SER A 43 3.06 -20.68 8.35
C SER A 43 3.62 -19.71 9.39
N LEU A 44 3.02 -18.52 9.52
CA LEU A 44 3.41 -17.55 10.54
C LEU A 44 3.16 -18.06 11.96
N PHE A 45 2.05 -18.75 12.18
CA PHE A 45 1.70 -19.33 13.48
C PHE A 45 2.72 -20.38 13.92
N ILE A 46 3.07 -21.33 13.04
CA ILE A 46 4.07 -22.37 13.34
C ILE A 46 5.42 -21.73 13.68
N LEU A 47 5.87 -20.75 12.89
CA LEU A 47 7.14 -20.05 13.13
C LEU A 47 7.15 -19.35 14.50
N ASN A 48 6.07 -18.64 14.84
CA ASN A 48 5.95 -17.97 16.14
C ASN A 48 5.83 -18.94 17.32
N VAL A 49 5.21 -20.12 17.13
CA VAL A 49 5.21 -21.20 18.14
C VAL A 49 6.64 -21.70 18.37
N VAL A 50 7.42 -21.94 17.31
CA VAL A 50 8.83 -22.35 17.43
C VAL A 50 9.64 -21.31 18.21
N TRP A 51 9.52 -20.03 17.85
CA TRP A 51 10.20 -18.95 18.58
C TRP A 51 9.75 -18.84 20.03
N SER A 52 8.45 -19.00 20.31
CA SER A 52 7.90 -18.99 21.67
C SER A 52 8.47 -20.15 22.51
N ILE A 53 8.56 -21.35 21.94
CA ILE A 53 9.16 -22.52 22.60
C ILE A 53 10.64 -22.26 22.88
N LEU A 54 11.38 -21.69 21.92
CA LEU A 54 12.79 -21.33 22.11
C LEU A 54 12.96 -20.31 23.25
N LEU A 55 12.18 -19.23 23.26
CA LEU A 55 12.21 -18.22 24.33
C LEU A 55 11.83 -18.81 25.68
N ALA A 56 10.73 -19.56 25.77
CA ALA A 56 10.29 -20.22 27.00
C ALA A 56 11.37 -21.18 27.54
N ARG A 57 11.98 -21.98 26.65
CA ARG A 57 13.10 -22.84 26.99
C ARG A 57 14.28 -22.02 27.55
N ARG A 58 14.65 -20.92 26.89
CA ARG A 58 15.77 -20.08 27.36
C ARG A 58 15.47 -19.45 28.73
N ILE A 59 14.23 -19.04 29.01
CA ILE A 59 13.81 -18.55 30.33
C ILE A 59 13.94 -19.65 31.38
N ILE A 60 13.32 -20.82 31.15
CA ILE A 60 13.27 -21.92 32.13
C ILE A 60 14.68 -22.38 32.51
N TYR A 61 15.55 -22.60 31.52
CA TYR A 61 16.94 -22.99 31.81
C TYR A 61 17.79 -21.82 32.30
N GLY A 62 17.46 -20.57 31.91
CA GLY A 62 18.10 -19.35 32.39
C GLY A 62 17.94 -19.16 33.89
N VAL A 63 16.77 -19.49 34.46
CA VAL A 63 16.51 -19.41 35.91
C VAL A 63 17.54 -20.21 36.71
N SER A 64 17.86 -21.43 36.27
CA SER A 64 18.89 -22.24 36.91
C SER A 64 20.30 -21.76 36.55
N ARG A 65 20.56 -21.43 35.26
CA ARG A 65 21.89 -21.02 34.75
C ARG A 65 22.42 -19.75 35.41
N TYR A 66 21.54 -18.76 35.62
CA TYR A 66 21.90 -17.46 36.20
C TYR A 66 21.86 -17.44 37.73
N GLY A 67 21.67 -18.59 38.37
CA GLY A 67 21.61 -18.69 39.82
C GLY A 67 20.35 -18.06 40.44
N ILE A 68 19.33 -17.72 39.65
CA ILE A 68 18.04 -17.20 40.15
C ILE A 68 17.37 -18.27 41.03
N ALA A 69 17.37 -19.53 40.59
CA ALA A 69 16.88 -20.65 41.39
C ALA A 69 17.65 -20.81 42.72
N PHE A 70 18.97 -20.60 42.69
CA PHE A 70 19.82 -20.65 43.88
C PHE A 70 19.51 -19.50 44.86
N LEU A 71 19.40 -18.27 44.35
CA LEU A 71 19.01 -17.10 45.14
C LEU A 71 17.62 -17.27 45.77
N TYR A 72 16.63 -17.72 44.98
CA TYR A 72 15.28 -17.99 45.47
C TYR A 72 15.26 -19.09 46.54
N SER A 73 16.03 -20.17 46.35
CA SER A 73 16.14 -21.25 47.34
C SER A 73 16.79 -20.76 48.64
N ARG A 74 17.79 -19.86 48.56
CA ARG A 74 18.41 -19.23 49.73
C ARG A 74 17.43 -18.36 50.51
N MET A 75 16.57 -17.60 49.82
CA MET A 75 15.49 -16.83 50.47
C MET A 75 14.48 -17.75 51.18
N MET A 76 14.20 -18.92 50.60
CA MET A 76 13.29 -19.92 51.16
C MET A 76 13.95 -20.90 52.15
N SER A 77 15.21 -20.66 52.55
CA SER A 77 15.99 -21.55 53.44
C SER A 77 16.06 -23.01 52.97
N ARG A 78 16.03 -23.25 51.65
CA ARG A 78 16.18 -24.57 51.04
C ARG A 78 17.61 -24.81 50.57
N PRO A 79 18.16 -26.03 50.73
CA PRO A 79 19.46 -26.36 50.19
C PRO A 79 19.43 -26.33 48.66
N ALA A 80 20.32 -25.55 48.06
CA ALA A 80 20.52 -25.49 46.61
C ALA A 80 22.01 -25.37 46.29
N ALA A 81 22.45 -26.02 45.21
CA ALA A 81 23.83 -25.93 44.75
C ALA A 81 24.08 -24.57 44.09
N PRO A 82 25.25 -23.94 44.33
CA PRO A 82 25.63 -22.72 43.64
C PRO A 82 25.88 -22.99 42.15
N PRO A 83 25.67 -22.00 41.28
CA PRO A 83 26.05 -22.12 39.87
C PRO A 83 27.57 -22.34 39.75
N SER A 84 27.99 -23.36 39.02
CA SER A 84 29.40 -23.77 38.85
C SER A 84 30.05 -23.25 37.57
N MET A 85 29.38 -22.38 36.83
CA MET A 85 29.81 -21.94 35.50
C MET A 85 30.85 -20.81 35.57
N PRO A 86 31.93 -20.86 34.77
CA PRO A 86 32.88 -19.75 34.64
C PRO A 86 32.20 -18.45 34.21
N LEU A 87 32.67 -17.31 34.72
CA LEU A 87 32.09 -15.99 34.45
C LEU A 87 32.07 -15.64 32.96
N THR A 88 33.10 -16.03 32.20
CA THR A 88 33.19 -15.79 30.75
C THR A 88 32.12 -16.56 29.97
N THR A 89 31.92 -17.83 30.30
CA THR A 89 30.85 -18.66 29.71
C THR A 89 29.46 -18.12 30.08
N LEU A 90 29.29 -17.68 31.32
CA LEU A 90 28.05 -17.05 31.79
C LEU A 90 27.75 -15.77 31.00
N ALA A 91 28.74 -14.89 30.83
CA ALA A 91 28.61 -13.65 30.07
C ALA A 91 28.22 -13.92 28.60
N GLY A 92 28.84 -14.91 27.96
CA GLY A 92 28.47 -15.33 26.61
C GLY A 92 27.01 -15.77 26.50
N HIS A 93 26.52 -16.55 27.46
CA HIS A 93 25.11 -16.95 27.50
C HIS A 93 24.16 -15.77 27.68
N VAL A 94 24.52 -14.81 28.56
CA VAL A 94 23.73 -13.58 28.78
C VAL A 94 23.65 -12.78 27.49
N CYS A 95 24.77 -12.55 26.79
CA CYS A 95 24.77 -11.82 25.51
C CYS A 95 23.86 -12.48 24.47
N VAL A 96 23.93 -13.80 24.34
CA VAL A 96 23.07 -14.55 23.41
C VAL A 96 21.59 -14.47 23.84
N ASP A 97 21.29 -14.58 25.13
CA ASP A 97 19.92 -14.44 25.62
C ASP A 97 19.35 -13.06 25.37
N ILE A 98 20.09 -12.02 25.71
CA ILE A 98 19.70 -10.63 25.44
C ILE A 98 19.45 -10.46 23.94
N PHE A 99 20.36 -10.90 23.08
CA PHE A 99 20.18 -10.83 21.63
C PHE A 99 18.92 -11.56 21.15
N LEU A 100 18.72 -12.82 21.58
CA LEU A 100 17.53 -13.60 21.20
C LEU A 100 16.24 -12.94 21.69
N PHE A 101 16.24 -12.39 22.90
CA PHE A 101 15.10 -11.65 23.43
C PHE A 101 14.82 -10.41 22.60
N PHE A 102 15.82 -9.56 22.35
CA PHE A 102 15.62 -8.34 21.57
C PHE A 102 15.13 -8.60 20.14
N VAL A 103 15.54 -9.70 19.51
CA VAL A 103 15.14 -10.03 18.14
C VAL A 103 13.80 -10.78 18.09
N LEU A 104 13.63 -11.82 18.91
CA LEU A 104 12.47 -12.72 18.81
C LEU A 104 11.26 -12.23 19.60
N TRP A 105 11.45 -11.59 20.75
CA TRP A 105 10.34 -11.15 21.60
C TRP A 105 9.40 -10.16 20.89
N PRO A 106 9.88 -9.08 20.25
CA PRO A 106 8.99 -8.16 19.53
C PRO A 106 8.20 -8.88 18.43
N THR A 107 8.85 -9.76 17.68
CA THR A 107 8.20 -10.50 16.59
C THR A 107 7.06 -11.40 17.10
N VAL A 108 7.30 -12.15 18.18
CA VAL A 108 6.27 -12.99 18.82
C VAL A 108 5.16 -12.14 19.42
N TYR A 109 5.53 -11.06 20.11
CA TYR A 109 4.58 -10.15 20.73
C TYR A 109 3.65 -9.49 19.70
N ASP A 110 4.21 -8.98 18.60
CA ASP A 110 3.46 -8.34 17.51
C ASP A 110 2.55 -9.34 16.79
N PHE A 111 3.01 -10.58 16.58
CA PHE A 111 2.18 -11.63 16.01
C PHE A 111 0.99 -11.97 16.92
N VAL A 112 1.24 -12.17 18.22
CA VAL A 112 0.19 -12.55 19.18
C VAL A 112 -0.83 -11.42 19.34
N THR A 113 -0.37 -10.19 19.59
CA THR A 113 -1.25 -9.05 19.87
C THR A 113 -1.90 -8.46 18.62
N GLY A 114 -1.29 -8.63 17.45
CA GLY A 114 -1.80 -8.17 16.16
C GLY A 114 -2.54 -9.27 15.41
N LEU A 115 -1.81 -10.02 14.60
CA LEU A 115 -2.39 -10.94 13.62
C LEU A 115 -3.21 -12.07 14.27
N ALA A 116 -2.69 -12.70 15.33
CA ALA A 116 -3.40 -13.80 15.99
C ALA A 116 -4.70 -13.35 16.65
N MET A 117 -4.68 -12.21 17.36
CA MET A 117 -5.89 -11.62 17.95
C MET A 117 -6.92 -11.21 16.90
N LEU A 118 -6.48 -10.60 15.79
CA LEU A 118 -7.35 -10.29 14.65
C LEU A 118 -8.07 -11.55 14.14
N ARG A 119 -7.33 -12.65 13.94
CA ARG A 119 -7.91 -13.93 13.48
C ARG A 119 -8.81 -14.57 14.52
N LEU A 120 -8.51 -14.45 15.81
CA LEU A 120 -9.37 -14.96 16.87
C LEU A 120 -10.73 -14.24 16.89
N GLN A 121 -10.74 -12.92 16.70
CA GLN A 121 -11.96 -12.09 16.78
C GLN A 121 -12.78 -12.07 15.48
N HIS A 122 -12.10 -12.04 14.32
CA HIS A 122 -12.74 -11.82 13.03
C HIS A 122 -12.60 -13.00 12.05
N LYS A 123 -11.85 -14.04 12.40
CA LYS A 123 -11.56 -15.20 11.55
C LYS A 123 -10.89 -14.75 10.24
N PHE A 124 -11.39 -15.24 9.10
CA PHE A 124 -10.89 -14.94 7.76
C PHE A 124 -12.06 -14.40 6.92
N PRO A 125 -12.40 -13.11 7.06
CA PRO A 125 -13.47 -12.51 6.26
C PRO A 125 -13.07 -12.45 4.78
N HIS A 126 -14.07 -12.50 3.90
CA HIS A 126 -13.90 -12.34 2.47
C HIS A 126 -15.08 -11.51 1.94
N PRO A 127 -14.84 -10.27 1.46
CA PRO A 127 -13.55 -9.56 1.39
C PRO A 127 -12.99 -9.17 2.77
N GLU A 128 -11.67 -9.04 2.90
CA GLU A 128 -11.02 -8.56 4.13
C GLU A 128 -10.60 -7.10 4.01
N ILE A 129 -10.91 -6.31 5.02
CA ILE A 129 -10.47 -4.91 5.10
C ILE A 129 -9.01 -4.89 5.57
N VAL A 130 -8.11 -4.40 4.72
CA VAL A 130 -6.68 -4.28 5.04
C VAL A 130 -6.30 -2.82 5.17
N PHE A 131 -5.66 -2.49 6.30
CA PHE A 131 -5.05 -1.18 6.54
C PHE A 131 -3.54 -1.32 6.48
N ARG A 132 -2.91 -0.39 5.77
CA ARG A 132 -1.47 -0.24 5.72
C ARG A 132 -1.07 1.17 6.14
N LYS A 133 0.06 1.27 6.82
CA LYS A 133 0.69 2.52 7.24
C LYS A 133 2.14 2.57 6.75
N PRO A 134 2.71 3.76 6.53
CA PRO A 134 4.10 3.85 6.10
C PRO A 134 5.02 3.29 7.19
N SER A 135 6.09 2.62 6.79
CA SER A 135 7.13 2.19 7.73
C SER A 135 7.88 3.40 8.28
N SER A 136 8.51 3.25 9.45
CA SER A 136 9.30 4.34 10.04
C SER A 136 10.42 4.82 9.11
N ALA A 137 10.98 3.91 8.31
CA ALA A 137 11.98 4.24 7.29
C ALA A 137 11.36 5.10 6.17
N THR A 138 10.17 4.74 5.68
CA THR A 138 9.44 5.53 4.66
C THR A 138 9.10 6.92 5.18
N VAL A 139 8.63 7.04 6.43
CA VAL A 139 8.35 8.34 7.05
C VAL A 139 9.64 9.18 7.16
N ALA A 140 10.74 8.57 7.61
CA ALA A 140 12.03 9.25 7.68
C ALA A 140 12.50 9.74 6.30
N ASN A 141 12.37 8.91 5.27
CA ASN A 141 12.71 9.28 3.90
C ASN A 141 11.88 10.47 3.41
N ILE A 142 10.57 10.48 3.67
CA ILE A 142 9.69 11.62 3.31
C ILE A 142 10.13 12.91 4.01
N VAL A 143 10.45 12.83 5.31
CA VAL A 143 10.84 14.00 6.11
C VAL A 143 12.19 14.58 5.67
N VAL A 144 13.13 13.73 5.26
CA VAL A 144 14.46 14.16 4.79
C VAL A 144 14.41 14.85 3.43
N GLN A 145 13.35 14.65 2.63
CA GLN A 145 13.24 15.32 1.33
C GLN A 145 13.09 16.84 1.46
N PRO A 146 13.74 17.62 0.57
CA PRO A 146 13.52 19.06 0.46
C PRO A 146 12.04 19.38 0.17
N ASP A 147 11.52 20.48 0.70
CA ASP A 147 10.09 20.84 0.59
C ASP A 147 9.56 20.84 -0.86
N VAL A 148 10.40 21.22 -1.82
CA VAL A 148 10.06 21.26 -3.25
C VAL A 148 9.88 19.87 -3.86
N GLN A 149 10.63 18.88 -3.38
CA GLN A 149 10.61 17.50 -3.90
C GLN A 149 9.77 16.55 -3.05
N ARG A 150 9.48 16.91 -1.79
CA ARG A 150 8.72 16.09 -0.85
C ARG A 150 7.36 15.67 -1.42
N ASN A 151 6.64 16.60 -2.06
CA ASN A 151 5.33 16.30 -2.64
C ASN A 151 5.43 15.30 -3.80
N ALA A 152 6.46 15.42 -4.65
CA ALA A 152 6.69 14.49 -5.75
C ALA A 152 7.07 13.09 -5.23
N TYR A 153 7.91 13.03 -4.20
CA TYR A 153 8.29 11.78 -3.55
C TYR A 153 7.11 11.09 -2.86
N ILE A 154 6.26 11.86 -2.15
CA ILE A 154 5.02 11.33 -1.56
C ILE A 154 4.12 10.77 -2.66
N ASP A 155 3.93 11.50 -3.77
CA ASP A 155 3.11 11.05 -4.89
C ASP A 155 3.64 9.74 -5.50
N GLU A 156 4.96 9.64 -5.68
CA GLU A 156 5.61 8.41 -6.16
C GLU A 156 5.41 7.23 -5.21
N VAL A 157 5.65 7.42 -3.91
CA VAL A 157 5.47 6.38 -2.87
C VAL A 157 4.01 5.92 -2.81
N LEU A 158 3.05 6.85 -2.90
CA LEU A 158 1.63 6.52 -2.94
C LEU A 158 1.26 5.77 -4.21
N ARG A 159 1.79 6.18 -5.36
CA ARG A 159 1.51 5.52 -6.64
C ARG A 159 1.96 4.06 -6.65
N ARG A 160 3.16 3.78 -6.13
CA ARG A 160 3.67 2.40 -5.98
C ARG A 160 2.84 1.54 -5.03
N ALA A 161 2.22 2.15 -4.02
CA ALA A 161 1.40 1.43 -3.05
C ALA A 161 0.04 1.01 -3.60
N ILE A 162 -0.44 1.72 -4.62
CA ILE A 162 -1.77 1.58 -5.18
C ILE A 162 -1.75 0.74 -6.46
N ASP A 163 -0.69 0.86 -7.27
CA ASP A 163 -0.44 0.00 -8.44
C ASP A 163 0.80 -0.89 -8.24
N PRO A 164 0.65 -2.02 -7.56
CA PRO A 164 1.76 -2.93 -7.36
C PRO A 164 2.15 -3.72 -8.62
N ALA A 165 1.32 -3.74 -9.67
CA ALA A 165 1.60 -4.48 -10.89
C ALA A 165 2.70 -3.79 -11.71
N ASP A 166 2.65 -2.46 -11.78
CA ASP A 166 3.62 -1.66 -12.55
C ASP A 166 4.95 -1.42 -11.81
N TYR A 167 4.97 -1.51 -10.47
CA TYR A 167 6.13 -1.10 -9.66
C TYR A 167 6.68 -2.19 -8.71
N GLY A 168 6.06 -3.37 -8.68
CA GLY A 168 6.33 -4.41 -7.69
C GLY A 168 5.74 -4.03 -6.31
N MET A 169 5.19 -5.01 -5.58
CA MET A 169 4.60 -4.74 -4.26
C MET A 169 5.66 -4.20 -3.28
N PRO A 170 5.54 -2.96 -2.77
CA PRO A 170 6.52 -2.36 -1.87
C PRO A 170 6.25 -2.83 -0.44
N TRP A 171 6.47 -4.12 -0.17
CA TRP A 171 6.18 -4.74 1.13
C TRP A 171 6.89 -4.04 2.31
N ASP A 172 8.09 -3.52 2.08
CA ASP A 172 8.92 -2.90 3.12
C ASP A 172 8.52 -1.45 3.45
N GLU A 173 7.80 -0.79 2.54
CA GLU A 173 7.41 0.61 2.72
C GLU A 173 6.08 0.75 3.46
N TRP A 174 5.24 -0.29 3.40
CA TRP A 174 3.86 -0.27 3.88
C TRP A 174 3.53 -1.45 4.79
N LEU A 175 3.56 -1.19 6.09
CA LEU A 175 3.30 -2.17 7.12
C LEU A 175 1.80 -2.33 7.36
N VAL A 176 1.36 -3.56 7.58
CA VAL A 176 -0.05 -3.87 7.90
C VAL A 176 -0.37 -3.44 9.33
N ASP A 177 -1.46 -2.69 9.51
CA ASP A 177 -1.95 -2.27 10.82
C ASP A 177 -3.10 -3.16 11.28
N HIS A 178 -2.77 -4.25 11.98
CA HIS A 178 -3.76 -5.22 12.48
C HIS A 178 -4.76 -4.62 13.47
N ARG A 179 -4.38 -3.56 14.20
CA ARG A 179 -5.27 -2.90 15.16
C ARG A 179 -6.33 -2.08 14.42
N ALA A 180 -5.93 -1.30 13.43
CA ALA A 180 -6.86 -0.59 12.55
C ALA A 180 -7.77 -1.57 11.79
N MET A 181 -7.23 -2.68 11.29
CA MET A 181 -8.03 -3.74 10.65
C MET A 181 -9.08 -4.33 11.60
N SER A 182 -8.71 -4.68 12.83
CA SER A 182 -9.64 -5.22 13.84
C SER A 182 -10.74 -4.21 14.15
N ALA A 183 -10.39 -2.94 14.39
CA ALA A 183 -11.34 -1.89 14.67
C ALA A 183 -12.29 -1.63 13.48
N ALA A 184 -11.78 -1.60 12.25
CA ALA A 184 -12.60 -1.44 11.04
C ALA A 184 -13.57 -2.62 10.87
N ASN A 185 -13.11 -3.85 11.09
CA ASN A 185 -13.97 -5.04 11.02
C ASN A 185 -15.02 -5.06 12.13
N ALA A 186 -14.73 -4.51 13.31
CA ALA A 186 -15.72 -4.36 14.38
C ALA A 186 -16.82 -3.37 13.97
N LEU A 187 -16.46 -2.22 13.41
CA LEU A 187 -17.42 -1.22 12.92
C LEU A 187 -18.25 -1.72 11.73
N ALA A 188 -17.63 -2.49 10.84
CA ALA A 188 -18.32 -3.15 9.74
C ALA A 188 -19.38 -4.15 10.23
N LYS A 189 -19.06 -4.95 11.26
CA LYS A 189 -20.01 -5.88 11.88
C LYS A 189 -21.21 -5.17 12.53
N THR A 190 -20.99 -3.99 13.11
CA THR A 190 -22.05 -3.15 13.70
C THR A 190 -22.86 -2.36 12.66
N GLY A 191 -22.40 -2.31 11.41
CA GLY A 191 -23.04 -1.52 10.34
C GLY A 191 -22.79 -0.01 10.43
N GLU A 192 -21.91 0.45 11.32
CA GLU A 192 -21.57 1.87 11.47
C GLU A 192 -20.83 2.44 10.26
N ILE A 193 -19.93 1.64 9.68
CA ILE A 193 -19.18 1.95 8.46
C ILE A 193 -19.30 0.75 7.52
N LYS A 194 -19.70 1.01 6.28
CA LYS A 194 -19.85 -0.01 5.25
C LYS A 194 -18.47 -0.52 4.80
N PRO A 195 -18.26 -1.84 4.60
CA PRO A 195 -16.98 -2.38 4.11
C PRO A 195 -16.49 -1.74 2.81
N GLU A 196 -17.41 -1.34 1.93
CA GLU A 196 -17.12 -0.72 0.63
C GLU A 196 -16.45 0.65 0.76
N THR A 197 -16.56 1.31 1.90
CA THR A 197 -15.83 2.54 2.22
C THR A 197 -14.32 2.31 2.24
N TRP A 198 -13.87 1.07 2.47
CA TRP A 198 -12.45 0.71 2.54
C TRP A 198 -11.92 0.11 1.24
N LYS A 199 -12.58 0.36 0.11
CA LYS A 199 -11.99 0.11 -1.22
C LYS A 199 -10.66 0.86 -1.34
N LEU A 200 -9.85 0.48 -2.33
CA LEU A 200 -8.51 1.02 -2.52
C LEU A 200 -8.51 2.56 -2.43
N THR A 201 -8.01 3.10 -1.33
CA THR A 201 -8.11 4.54 -0.99
C THR A 201 -6.94 4.90 -0.10
N VAL A 202 -6.35 6.07 -0.38
CA VAL A 202 -5.34 6.66 0.48
C VAL A 202 -5.99 7.76 1.31
N TRP A 203 -5.74 7.70 2.61
CA TRP A 203 -6.21 8.64 3.62
C TRP A 203 -5.00 9.39 4.13
N MET A 204 -5.07 10.71 4.12
CA MET A 204 -3.97 11.54 4.60
C MET A 204 -4.52 12.58 5.58
N LYS A 205 -3.78 12.83 6.66
CA LYS A 205 -4.11 13.81 7.67
C LYS A 205 -3.44 15.13 7.29
N MET A 206 -4.27 16.11 6.96
CA MET A 206 -3.87 17.49 6.73
C MET A 206 -4.14 18.33 7.99
N LYS A 207 -3.66 19.58 8.01
CA LYS A 207 -3.90 20.52 9.12
C LYS A 207 -5.39 20.71 9.41
N ASP A 208 -6.22 20.68 8.36
CA ASP A 208 -7.66 20.94 8.43
C ASP A 208 -8.50 19.65 8.60
N GLY A 209 -7.86 18.49 8.73
CA GLY A 209 -8.51 17.20 8.94
C GLY A 209 -8.06 16.11 7.96
N TRP A 210 -8.80 15.00 7.92
CA TRP A 210 -8.51 13.90 7.01
C TRP A 210 -9.02 14.19 5.60
N VAL A 211 -8.19 13.91 4.60
CA VAL A 211 -8.50 14.02 3.17
C VAL A 211 -8.35 12.65 2.50
N THR A 212 -9.22 12.38 1.54
CA THR A 212 -9.15 11.18 0.69
C THR A 212 -8.52 11.50 -0.66
N LEU A 213 -7.68 10.56 -1.11
CA LEU A 213 -7.19 10.48 -2.47
C LEU A 213 -7.84 9.26 -3.14
N GLU A 214 -9.06 9.43 -3.66
CA GLU A 214 -9.84 8.35 -4.30
C GLU A 214 -9.63 8.28 -5.83
N GLN A 215 -8.97 9.27 -6.45
CA GLN A 215 -9.19 9.57 -7.88
C GLN A 215 -8.16 9.06 -8.88
N TRP A 216 -7.03 8.50 -8.46
CA TRP A 216 -5.97 8.10 -9.41
C TRP A 216 -6.48 7.07 -10.45
N ARG A 217 -7.41 6.18 -10.04
CA ARG A 217 -8.00 5.13 -10.88
C ARG A 217 -8.94 5.66 -11.97
N LYS A 218 -9.53 6.84 -11.76
CA LYS A 218 -10.37 7.50 -12.78
C LYS A 218 -9.52 8.38 -13.70
N GLN A 219 -8.49 9.03 -13.18
CA GLN A 219 -7.65 9.90 -14.00
C GLN A 219 -6.76 9.10 -14.96
N SER A 220 -6.10 8.01 -14.56
CA SER A 220 -5.21 7.28 -15.49
C SER A 220 -5.99 6.61 -16.62
N ALA A 221 -7.06 5.86 -16.33
CA ALA A 221 -7.83 5.17 -17.37
C ALA A 221 -8.58 6.15 -18.30
N GLN A 222 -9.23 7.18 -17.74
CA GLN A 222 -10.09 8.07 -18.52
C GLN A 222 -9.28 9.15 -19.29
N VAL A 223 -8.14 9.60 -18.76
CA VAL A 223 -7.21 10.48 -19.49
C VAL A 223 -6.50 9.72 -20.60
N THR A 224 -6.08 8.47 -20.37
CA THR A 224 -5.40 7.68 -21.43
C THR A 224 -6.36 7.29 -22.55
N THR A 225 -7.59 6.85 -22.22
CA THR A 225 -8.63 6.58 -23.24
C THR A 225 -9.08 7.85 -23.96
N GLY A 226 -9.32 8.95 -23.23
CA GLY A 226 -9.74 10.23 -23.82
C GLY A 226 -8.67 10.86 -24.72
N MET A 227 -7.39 10.76 -24.33
CA MET A 227 -6.25 11.24 -25.12
C MET A 227 -6.09 10.45 -26.42
N MET A 228 -6.24 9.11 -26.36
CA MET A 228 -6.17 8.26 -27.55
C MET A 228 -7.33 8.51 -28.52
N ASP A 229 -8.55 8.73 -28.01
CA ASP A 229 -9.72 9.07 -28.83
C ASP A 229 -9.59 10.46 -29.49
N LEU A 230 -9.02 11.45 -28.78
CA LEU A 230 -8.75 12.78 -29.32
C LEU A 230 -7.61 12.76 -30.34
N LEU A 231 -6.54 12.01 -30.06
CA LEU A 231 -5.43 11.83 -31.00
C LEU A 231 -5.91 11.17 -32.29
N LYS A 232 -6.75 10.12 -32.18
CA LYS A 232 -7.40 9.49 -33.34
C LYS A 232 -8.20 10.50 -34.15
N LYS A 233 -9.09 11.27 -33.53
CA LYS A 233 -9.91 12.28 -34.22
C LYS A 233 -9.08 13.37 -34.90
N LYS A 234 -7.98 13.81 -34.28
CA LYS A 234 -7.07 14.82 -34.87
C LYS A 234 -6.35 14.26 -36.09
N LEU A 235 -5.85 13.03 -35.99
CA LEU A 235 -5.18 12.35 -37.10
C LEU A 235 -6.16 12.04 -38.25
N GLU A 236 -7.40 11.67 -37.95
CA GLU A 236 -8.48 11.52 -38.93
C GLU A 236 -8.81 12.86 -39.62
N ALA A 237 -8.91 13.96 -38.88
CA ALA A 237 -9.15 15.30 -39.45
C ALA A 237 -7.99 15.79 -40.34
N MET A 238 -6.77 15.32 -40.08
CA MET A 238 -5.58 15.57 -40.90
C MET A 238 -5.43 14.59 -42.06
N GLY A 239 -6.33 13.60 -42.20
CA GLY A 239 -6.27 12.56 -43.23
C GLY A 239 -5.14 11.54 -43.03
N LYS A 240 -4.58 11.45 -41.82
CA LYS A 240 -3.41 10.61 -41.44
C LYS A 240 -3.79 9.53 -40.44
N GLN A 241 -4.91 8.85 -40.68
CA GLN A 241 -5.44 7.79 -39.82
C GLN A 241 -4.51 6.57 -39.77
N ASP A 242 -3.79 6.31 -40.86
CA ASP A 242 -2.79 5.26 -41.01
C ASP A 242 -1.65 5.37 -39.98
N VAL A 243 -1.27 6.59 -39.59
CA VAL A 243 -0.26 6.85 -38.55
C VAL A 243 -0.75 6.39 -37.17
N PHE A 244 -2.04 6.59 -36.88
CA PHE A 244 -2.64 6.13 -35.62
C PHE A 244 -2.70 4.60 -35.56
N GLU A 245 -3.07 3.96 -36.68
CA GLU A 245 -3.14 2.50 -36.78
C GLU A 245 -1.76 1.86 -36.64
N GLN A 246 -0.72 2.43 -37.28
CA GLN A 246 0.67 1.98 -37.14
C GLN A 246 1.21 2.16 -35.71
N MET A 247 0.86 3.25 -35.03
CA MET A 247 1.24 3.46 -33.64
C MET A 247 0.62 2.40 -32.72
N ILE A 248 -0.69 2.14 -32.86
CA ILE A 248 -1.39 1.12 -32.07
C ILE A 248 -0.85 -0.28 -32.35
N GLU A 249 -0.52 -0.59 -33.61
CA GLU A 249 0.09 -1.86 -34.00
C GLU A 249 1.48 -2.03 -33.36
N VAL A 250 2.34 -1.01 -33.41
CA VAL A 250 3.67 -1.06 -32.79
C VAL A 250 3.59 -1.25 -31.28
N ILE A 251 2.68 -0.52 -30.62
CA ILE A 251 2.41 -0.71 -29.19
C ILE A 251 1.97 -2.17 -28.98
N HIS A 252 0.94 -2.65 -29.68
CA HIS A 252 0.39 -3.98 -29.50
C HIS A 252 1.41 -5.10 -29.74
N VAL A 253 2.27 -4.98 -30.75
CA VAL A 253 3.29 -5.99 -31.10
C VAL A 253 4.47 -5.98 -30.13
N LYS A 254 4.85 -4.82 -29.59
CA LYS A 254 6.03 -4.68 -28.70
C LYS A 254 5.68 -4.73 -27.22
N THR A 255 4.43 -4.48 -26.85
CA THR A 255 3.95 -4.50 -25.45
C THR A 255 3.12 -5.74 -25.13
N ILE A 256 3.08 -6.76 -25.99
CA ILE A 256 2.46 -8.07 -25.71
C ILE A 256 3.49 -9.16 -25.96
N ALA A 257 3.85 -9.90 -24.90
CA ALA A 257 4.73 -11.05 -25.02
C ALA A 257 4.04 -12.19 -25.79
N SER A 258 4.82 -13.16 -26.29
CA SER A 258 4.33 -14.30 -27.08
C SER A 258 3.26 -15.17 -26.38
N ASP A 259 3.06 -14.97 -25.08
CA ASP A 259 2.08 -15.63 -24.22
C ASP A 259 0.82 -14.77 -23.93
N GLY A 260 0.73 -13.57 -24.49
CA GLY A 260 -0.40 -12.63 -24.31
C GLY A 260 -0.28 -11.72 -23.08
N SER A 261 0.85 -11.75 -22.36
CA SER A 261 1.07 -10.87 -21.20
C SER A 261 1.53 -9.46 -21.59
N PRO A 262 1.05 -8.39 -20.92
CA PRO A 262 1.50 -7.03 -21.20
C PRO A 262 2.95 -6.81 -20.73
N LEU A 263 3.78 -6.26 -21.60
CA LEU A 263 5.15 -5.82 -21.31
C LEU A 263 5.18 -4.29 -21.13
N PRO A 264 6.07 -3.77 -20.26
CA PRO A 264 6.24 -2.33 -20.10
C PRO A 264 6.70 -1.69 -21.41
N VAL A 265 6.19 -0.49 -21.70
CA VAL A 265 6.66 0.34 -22.82
C VAL A 265 8.12 0.70 -22.55
N THR A 266 9.02 0.31 -23.44
CA THR A 266 10.46 0.60 -23.35
C THR A 266 10.80 1.84 -24.19
N ASP A 267 11.94 2.47 -23.90
CA ASP A 267 12.48 3.60 -24.68
C ASP A 267 12.61 3.26 -26.18
N GLU A 268 12.74 1.98 -26.55
CA GLU A 268 12.76 1.51 -27.94
C GLU A 268 11.42 1.74 -28.65
N VAL A 269 10.30 1.49 -27.96
CA VAL A 269 8.94 1.69 -28.49
C VAL A 269 8.66 3.18 -28.68
N ASP A 270 9.05 4.03 -27.72
CA ASP A 270 8.90 5.48 -27.81
C ASP A 270 9.69 6.07 -28.99
N ASN A 271 10.89 5.56 -29.25
CA ASN A 271 11.71 5.97 -30.40
C ASN A 271 11.08 5.55 -31.75
N ILE A 272 10.49 4.36 -31.83
CA ILE A 272 9.80 3.89 -33.05
C ILE A 272 8.56 4.74 -33.31
N ILE A 273 7.77 5.05 -32.28
CA ILE A 273 6.58 5.89 -32.40
C ILE A 273 6.96 7.32 -32.81
N ALA A 274 8.00 7.90 -32.20
CA ALA A 274 8.50 9.21 -32.60
C ALA A 274 8.97 9.26 -34.07
N ASP A 275 9.59 8.19 -34.55
CA ASP A 275 10.03 8.08 -35.95
C ASP A 275 8.84 7.92 -36.92
N ILE A 276 7.80 7.16 -36.56
CA ILE A 276 6.55 7.05 -37.34
C ILE A 276 5.88 8.42 -37.51
N PHE A 277 5.80 9.21 -36.44
CA PHE A 277 5.22 10.56 -36.51
C PHE A 277 6.11 11.51 -37.34
N LYS A 278 7.44 11.44 -37.16
CA LYS A 278 8.39 12.27 -37.90
C LYS A 278 8.40 12.00 -39.41
N ARG A 279 8.29 10.74 -39.82
CA ARG A 279 8.20 10.35 -41.25
C ARG A 279 6.92 10.86 -41.92
N ASN A 280 5.90 11.15 -41.13
CA ASN A 280 4.63 11.68 -41.59
C ASN A 280 4.53 13.19 -41.38
N ASP A 281 5.64 13.92 -41.16
CA ASP A 281 5.66 15.36 -40.90
C ASP A 281 4.74 15.78 -39.72
N LEU A 282 4.64 14.94 -38.70
CA LEU A 282 3.87 15.21 -37.49
C LEU A 282 4.81 15.33 -36.29
N ASP A 283 4.63 16.38 -35.51
CA ASP A 283 5.32 16.54 -34.23
C ASP A 283 4.45 15.98 -33.10
N LEU A 284 4.78 14.76 -32.68
CA LEU A 284 4.08 14.04 -31.60
C LEU A 284 4.06 14.85 -30.29
N VAL A 285 5.13 15.59 -29.99
CA VAL A 285 5.24 16.38 -28.76
C VAL A 285 4.30 17.58 -28.83
N GLN A 286 4.23 18.25 -29.99
CA GLN A 286 3.30 19.35 -30.20
C GLN A 286 1.84 18.88 -30.20
N LEU A 287 1.52 17.79 -30.90
CA LEU A 287 0.18 17.19 -30.92
C LEU A 287 -0.31 16.79 -29.53
N THR A 288 0.54 16.13 -28.75
CA THR A 288 0.21 15.73 -27.37
C THR A 288 0.03 16.94 -26.46
N LYS A 289 0.83 18.00 -26.65
CA LYS A 289 0.70 19.26 -25.91
C LYS A 289 -0.62 19.97 -26.24
N GLU A 290 -1.01 20.02 -27.51
CA GLU A 290 -2.29 20.63 -27.92
C GLU A 290 -3.49 19.84 -27.41
N ILE A 291 -3.45 18.51 -27.48
CA ILE A 291 -4.51 17.64 -26.93
C ILE A 291 -4.59 17.80 -25.40
N GLY A 292 -3.44 17.91 -24.73
CA GLY A 292 -3.37 18.18 -23.29
C GLY A 292 -3.99 19.53 -22.90
N GLN A 293 -3.90 20.54 -23.77
CA GLN A 293 -4.56 21.84 -23.57
C GLN A 293 -6.07 21.77 -23.84
N GLU A 294 -6.49 21.01 -24.85
CA GLU A 294 -7.91 20.82 -25.21
C GLU A 294 -8.67 20.03 -24.14
N MET A 295 -8.03 19.05 -23.50
CA MET A 295 -8.58 18.34 -22.35
C MET A 295 -8.56 19.16 -21.05
N ALA A 296 -7.77 20.24 -20.97
CA ALA A 296 -7.70 21.12 -19.80
C ALA A 296 -8.81 22.20 -19.78
N ILE A 297 -9.60 22.33 -20.86
CA ILE A 297 -10.78 23.19 -20.90
C ILE A 297 -11.95 22.41 -20.27
N PRO A 298 -12.57 22.89 -19.17
CA PRO A 298 -13.73 22.23 -18.61
C PRO A 298 -14.90 22.31 -19.60
N VAL A 299 -15.30 21.17 -20.15
CA VAL A 299 -16.56 21.02 -20.88
C VAL A 299 -17.68 21.05 -19.85
N ASP A 300 -18.17 22.26 -19.57
CA ASP A 300 -19.52 22.44 -19.02
C ASP A 300 -20.18 23.65 -19.68
N SER A 301 -21.04 23.35 -20.67
CA SER A 301 -22.25 24.11 -20.98
C SER A 301 -23.06 23.39 -22.07
N PRO A 302 -23.96 22.46 -21.71
CA PRO A 302 -25.15 22.20 -22.48
C PRO A 302 -26.33 22.84 -21.74
N GLU A 303 -26.72 24.06 -22.10
CA GLU A 303 -28.09 24.50 -21.86
C GLU A 303 -28.81 24.70 -23.19
N ILE A 304 -29.79 23.81 -23.37
CA ILE A 304 -30.67 23.65 -24.50
C ILE A 304 -31.55 24.90 -24.65
N ALA A 305 -31.61 25.38 -25.89
CA ALA A 305 -32.73 26.06 -26.53
C ALA A 305 -33.96 26.38 -25.66
N ALA A 306 -34.16 27.67 -25.38
CA ALA A 306 -35.51 28.25 -25.35
C ALA A 306 -35.76 28.95 -26.70
N SER A 307 -36.47 28.23 -27.57
CA SER A 307 -37.06 28.77 -28.77
C SER A 307 -38.03 29.91 -28.42
N LYS A 308 -37.77 31.10 -28.94
CA LYS A 308 -38.80 32.11 -29.18
C LYS A 308 -38.83 32.39 -30.68
N SER A 309 -39.67 31.61 -31.38
CA SER A 309 -40.20 31.96 -32.70
C SER A 309 -41.72 31.93 -32.64
N LYS A 310 -42.28 33.11 -32.88
CA LYS A 310 -43.67 33.48 -33.16
C LYS A 310 -44.47 32.43 -33.95
N SER A 311 -45.77 32.30 -33.64
CA SER A 311 -46.88 32.68 -34.57
C SER A 311 -48.23 32.08 -34.13
N LYS A 312 -49.09 32.86 -33.50
CA LYS A 312 -50.44 33.27 -33.96
C LYS A 312 -51.14 34.11 -32.92
#